data_AF-A0AAU9D6L2-F1
#
_entry.id   AF-A0AAU9D6L2-F1
#
_cell.length_a   1.000
_cell.length_b   1.000
_cell.length_c   1.000
_cell.angle_alpha   90.00
_cell.angle_beta   90.00
_cell.angle_gamma   90.00
#
_symmetry.space_group_name_H-M   'P 1'
#
loop_
_entity.id
_entity.type
_entity.pdbx_description
1 polymer ?
#
loop_
_entity_poly.entity_id
_entity_poly.type
_entity_poly.pdbx_seq_one_letter_code
_entity_poly.pdbx_strand_id
1 'polypeptide(L)'
;MSEIFDNPARPVTTVTTPLSEAQLIELITREGECYLKTPGHHYTDAFIDRIDEQFPALAINQINYLNLLMVSPCVHVDEVIRLKKEILSALSDFHRTAHKLMYRLCDQYNLEPGNQPHVHQLKRNSHKQRGPLGTDWTFFLHGTSCAFENKITGQFLDVKICHKTQYGVIDNYFLRRFIETTPTHDKVSKLIAGKSQNMHKILSTFKRMGYLIEEVDAFGNYQLLYLTEKSDYAL
;
A
#
# COMPACT_ATOMS: atom_id res chain seq x y z
N MET A 1 -7.49 -0.56 -6.96
CA MET A 1 -7.95 -1.55 -7.97
C MET A 1 -8.69 -0.93 -9.17
N SER A 2 -9.10 0.35 -9.16
CA SER A 2 -9.82 0.95 -10.32
C SER A 2 -8.91 1.52 -11.42
N GLU A 3 -7.74 2.07 -11.11
CA GLU A 3 -6.92 2.81 -12.11
C GLU A 3 -6.29 1.93 -13.22
N ILE A 4 -6.20 0.62 -13.03
CA ILE A 4 -5.56 -0.28 -14.01
C ILE A 4 -6.51 -0.68 -15.14
N PHE A 5 -7.83 -0.60 -14.90
CA PHE A 5 -8.84 -1.07 -15.86
C PHE A 5 -9.61 0.06 -16.57
N ASP A 6 -9.44 1.32 -16.14
CA ASP A 6 -10.19 2.47 -16.71
C ASP A 6 -9.52 3.15 -17.92
N ASN A 7 -8.38 2.64 -18.42
CA ASN A 7 -7.75 3.20 -19.63
C ASN A 7 -7.59 2.16 -20.76
N PRO A 8 -8.61 1.97 -21.61
CA PRO A 8 -8.63 0.98 -22.69
C PRO A 8 -7.67 1.26 -23.87
N ALA A 9 -6.79 2.25 -23.79
CA ALA A 9 -5.95 2.70 -24.91
C ALA A 9 -4.45 2.36 -24.81
N ARG A 10 -3.99 1.70 -23.75
CA ARG A 10 -2.55 1.42 -23.58
C ARG A 10 -2.17 0.09 -24.26
N PRO A 11 -1.26 0.11 -25.25
CA PRO A 11 -0.85 -1.12 -25.94
C PRO A 11 -0.12 -2.04 -24.95
N VAL A 12 -0.65 -3.27 -24.80
CA VAL A 12 -0.04 -4.32 -23.99
C VAL A 12 0.71 -5.27 -24.91
N THR A 13 2.02 -5.37 -24.74
CA THR A 13 2.86 -6.31 -25.46
C THR A 13 2.82 -7.65 -24.75
N THR A 14 2.50 -8.73 -25.46
CA THR A 14 2.59 -10.08 -24.89
C THR A 14 3.96 -10.66 -25.20
N VAL A 15 4.67 -11.10 -24.18
CA VAL A 15 5.95 -11.82 -24.31
C VAL A 15 5.74 -13.28 -23.91
N THR A 16 6.13 -14.21 -24.80
CA THR A 16 5.95 -15.65 -24.59
C THR A 16 7.02 -16.26 -23.69
N THR A 17 8.14 -15.56 -23.52
CA THR A 17 9.22 -15.89 -22.60
C THR A 17 9.63 -14.64 -21.82
N PRO A 18 10.04 -14.74 -20.54
CA PRO A 18 10.53 -13.60 -19.78
C PRO A 18 11.75 -12.97 -20.47
N LEU A 19 11.70 -11.66 -20.66
CA LEU A 19 12.86 -10.89 -21.11
C LEU A 19 13.96 -10.99 -20.06
N SER A 20 15.21 -11.14 -20.50
CA SER A 20 16.37 -10.99 -19.64
C SER A 20 16.48 -9.56 -19.08
N GLU A 21 17.30 -9.37 -18.05
CA GLU A 21 17.56 -8.06 -17.44
C GLU A 21 17.97 -7.02 -18.49
N ALA A 22 18.93 -7.34 -19.37
CA ALA A 22 19.38 -6.45 -20.44
C ALA A 22 18.28 -6.11 -21.45
N GLN A 23 17.49 -7.10 -21.87
CA GLN A 23 16.38 -6.89 -22.81
C GLN A 23 15.28 -5.99 -22.22
N LEU A 24 14.98 -6.16 -20.93
CA LEU A 24 14.00 -5.34 -20.24
C LEU A 24 14.50 -3.90 -20.06
N ILE A 25 15.76 -3.72 -19.68
CA ILE A 25 16.38 -2.39 -19.56
C ILE A 25 16.37 -1.66 -20.91
N GLU A 26 16.75 -2.33 -22.00
CA GLU A 26 16.73 -1.75 -23.35
C GLU A 26 15.31 -1.31 -23.73
N LEU A 27 14.32 -2.17 -23.49
CA LEU A 27 12.93 -1.86 -23.77
C LEU A 27 12.43 -0.66 -22.96
N ILE A 28 12.69 -0.63 -21.64
CA ILE A 28 12.29 0.48 -20.78
C ILE A 28 12.97 1.78 -21.21
N THR A 29 14.26 1.72 -21.56
CA THR A 29 15.02 2.89 -22.03
C THR A 29 14.45 3.45 -23.32
N ARG A 30 14.02 2.56 -24.24
CA ARG A 30 13.46 2.97 -25.53
C ARG A 30 12.04 3.54 -25.41
N GLU A 31 11.18 2.88 -24.63
CA GLU A 31 9.74 3.19 -24.60
C GLU A 31 9.34 4.13 -23.45
N GLY A 32 10.10 4.14 -22.34
CA GLY A 32 9.80 4.89 -21.11
C GLY A 32 8.59 4.36 -20.32
N GLU A 33 7.47 4.08 -20.99
CA GLU A 33 6.26 3.49 -20.42
C GLU A 33 5.91 2.21 -21.20
N CYS A 34 5.75 1.08 -20.51
CA CYS A 34 5.41 -0.18 -21.18
C CYS A 34 4.60 -1.14 -20.29
N TYR A 35 3.85 -2.03 -20.96
CA TYR A 35 2.95 -2.99 -20.35
C TYR A 35 3.22 -4.36 -20.95
N LEU A 36 3.78 -5.26 -20.15
CA LEU A 36 4.19 -6.58 -20.62
C LEU A 36 3.32 -7.66 -19.98
N LYS A 37 2.60 -8.40 -20.81
CA LYS A 37 1.94 -9.61 -20.36
C LYS A 37 2.94 -10.76 -20.38
N THR A 38 3.14 -11.42 -19.25
CA THR A 38 4.09 -12.52 -19.04
C THR A 38 3.37 -13.82 -18.60
N PRO A 39 2.51 -14.43 -19.45
CA PRO A 39 1.71 -15.58 -19.03
C PRO A 39 2.57 -16.74 -18.50
N GLY A 40 2.28 -17.22 -17.29
CA GLY A 40 2.97 -18.36 -16.70
C GLY A 40 4.37 -18.06 -16.17
N HIS A 41 4.78 -16.79 -16.16
CA HIS A 41 6.08 -16.38 -15.67
C HIS A 41 5.99 -15.10 -14.82
N HIS A 42 6.67 -15.14 -13.68
CA HIS A 42 6.83 -14.01 -12.78
C HIS A 42 8.32 -13.75 -12.58
N TYR A 43 8.73 -12.50 -12.69
CA TYR A 43 10.04 -12.08 -12.22
C TYR A 43 10.06 -12.18 -10.69
N THR A 44 11.22 -12.51 -10.13
CA THR A 44 11.41 -12.49 -8.68
C THR A 44 11.41 -11.04 -8.19
N ASP A 45 11.03 -10.82 -6.93
CA ASP A 45 11.05 -9.48 -6.33
C ASP A 45 12.45 -8.87 -6.41
N ALA A 46 13.48 -9.67 -6.15
CA ALA A 46 14.88 -9.25 -6.28
C ALA A 46 15.25 -8.82 -7.71
N PHE A 47 14.65 -9.43 -8.74
CA PHE A 47 14.84 -8.98 -10.12
C PHE A 47 14.15 -7.64 -10.33
N ILE A 48 12.88 -7.50 -9.94
CA ILE A 48 12.12 -6.26 -10.08
C ILE A 48 12.80 -5.10 -9.36
N ASP A 49 13.29 -5.32 -8.14
CA ASP A 49 13.97 -4.31 -7.33
C ASP A 49 15.24 -3.77 -8.03
N ARG A 50 16.03 -4.65 -8.66
CA ARG A 50 17.23 -4.24 -9.43
C ARG A 50 16.90 -3.41 -10.66
N ILE A 51 15.78 -3.72 -11.34
CA ILE A 51 15.36 -2.89 -12.48
C ILE A 51 14.81 -1.55 -11.96
N ASP A 52 13.99 -1.54 -10.91
CA ASP A 52 13.37 -0.31 -10.36
C ASP A 52 14.43 0.69 -9.87
N GLU A 53 15.57 0.21 -9.38
CA GLU A 53 16.70 1.03 -8.94
C GLU A 53 17.38 1.79 -10.10
N GLN A 54 17.38 1.22 -11.31
CA GLN A 54 18.01 1.85 -12.48
C GLN A 54 17.19 3.01 -13.06
N PHE A 55 15.90 3.10 -12.72
CA PHE A 55 15.00 4.10 -13.29
C PHE A 55 14.39 4.98 -12.19
N PRO A 56 15.04 6.10 -11.83
CA PRO A 56 14.62 6.92 -10.69
C PRO A 56 13.27 7.61 -10.87
N ALA A 57 12.77 7.72 -12.11
CA ALA A 57 11.50 8.37 -12.47
C ALA A 57 10.42 7.40 -13.00
N LEU A 58 10.67 6.09 -12.98
CA LEU A 58 9.72 5.08 -13.45
C LEU A 58 9.39 4.11 -12.33
N ALA A 59 8.12 3.78 -12.14
CA ALA A 59 7.69 2.74 -11.22
C ALA A 59 7.59 1.42 -11.98
N ILE A 60 8.20 0.37 -11.44
CA ILE A 60 8.09 -0.99 -11.97
C ILE A 60 7.22 -1.81 -11.02
N ASN A 61 6.07 -2.25 -11.53
CA ASN A 61 5.07 -2.96 -10.75
C ASN A 61 4.68 -4.27 -11.43
N GLN A 62 4.86 -5.39 -10.74
CA GLN A 62 4.42 -6.70 -11.20
C GLN A 62 3.11 -7.10 -10.52
N ILE A 63 2.12 -7.43 -11.32
CA ILE A 63 0.79 -7.85 -10.87
C ILE A 63 0.62 -9.33 -11.22
N ASN A 64 1.01 -10.18 -10.28
CA ASN A 64 1.11 -11.63 -10.49
C ASN A 64 -0.21 -12.24 -10.99
N TYR A 65 -1.35 -11.90 -10.37
CA TYR A 65 -2.66 -12.45 -10.76
C TYR A 65 -3.13 -12.01 -12.15
N LEU A 66 -2.56 -10.93 -12.72
CA LEU A 66 -2.82 -10.50 -14.10
C LEU A 66 -1.74 -10.96 -15.08
N ASN A 67 -0.66 -11.59 -14.60
CA ASN A 67 0.55 -11.86 -15.37
C ASN A 67 1.04 -10.60 -16.10
N LEU A 68 1.10 -9.47 -15.39
CA LEU A 68 1.37 -8.16 -15.98
C LEU A 68 2.55 -7.48 -15.29
N LEU A 69 3.54 -7.05 -16.06
CA LEU A 69 4.56 -6.09 -15.66
C LEU A 69 4.17 -4.72 -16.20
N MET A 70 4.06 -3.74 -15.31
CA MET A 70 3.77 -2.35 -15.64
C MET A 70 5.00 -1.51 -15.37
N VAL A 71 5.41 -0.72 -16.36
CA VAL A 71 6.41 0.33 -16.21
C VAL A 71 5.73 1.63 -16.55
N SER A 72 5.71 2.57 -15.60
CA SER A 72 4.97 3.83 -15.76
C SER A 72 5.74 5.01 -15.17
N PRO A 73 5.63 6.22 -15.76
CA PRO A 73 6.17 7.43 -15.18
C PRO A 73 5.64 7.67 -13.77
N CYS A 74 6.53 8.01 -12.85
CA CYS A 74 6.22 8.27 -11.45
C CYS A 74 7.05 9.42 -10.90
N VAL A 75 6.89 9.69 -9.60
CA VAL A 75 7.72 10.64 -8.84
C VAL A 75 9.21 10.27 -8.91
N HIS A 76 10.08 11.27 -9.06
CA HIS A 76 11.53 11.07 -9.02
C HIS A 76 12.01 10.68 -7.62
N VAL A 77 12.96 9.74 -7.52
CA VAL A 77 13.50 9.28 -6.22
C VAL A 77 14.07 10.41 -5.36
N ASP A 78 14.71 11.41 -5.97
CA ASP A 78 15.26 12.56 -5.24
C ASP A 78 14.16 13.37 -4.53
N GLU A 79 12.98 13.48 -5.12
CA GLU A 79 11.84 14.17 -4.51
C GLU A 79 11.28 13.36 -3.34
N VAL A 80 11.27 12.02 -3.45
CA VAL A 80 10.93 11.11 -2.36
C VAL A 80 11.92 11.26 -1.20
N ILE A 81 13.23 11.28 -1.48
CA ILE A 81 14.28 11.46 -0.47
C ILE A 81 14.19 12.85 0.17
N ARG A 82 13.90 13.89 -0.61
CA ARG A 82 13.73 15.27 -0.11
C ARG A 82 12.62 15.37 0.93
N LEU A 83 11.51 14.67 0.72
CA LEU A 83 10.36 14.64 1.64
C LEU A 83 10.41 13.48 2.64
N LYS A 84 11.59 12.92 2.89
CA LYS A 84 11.74 11.71 3.72
C LYS A 84 11.07 11.83 5.08
N LYS A 85 11.28 12.94 5.79
CA LYS A 85 10.74 13.14 7.14
C LYS A 85 9.22 13.21 7.14
N GLU A 86 8.64 13.93 6.18
CA GLU A 86 7.18 14.03 6.04
C GLU A 86 6.55 12.69 5.67
N ILE A 87 7.20 11.89 4.83
CA ILE A 87 6.73 10.55 4.48
C ILE A 87 6.79 9.63 5.70
N LEU A 88 7.91 9.61 6.45
CA LEU A 88 8.00 8.84 7.71
C LEU A 88 6.91 9.26 8.69
N SER A 89 6.66 10.56 8.84
CA SER A 89 5.59 11.06 9.72
C SER A 89 4.22 10.54 9.28
N ALA A 90 3.94 10.50 7.98
CA ALA A 90 2.69 9.98 7.45
C ALA A 90 2.53 8.47 7.68
N LEU A 91 3.61 7.70 7.52
CA LEU A 91 3.62 6.27 7.80
C LEU A 91 3.39 5.97 9.29
N SER A 92 4.06 6.72 10.17
CA SER A 92 3.87 6.58 11.62
C SER A 92 2.48 7.00 12.07
N ASP A 93 1.91 8.05 11.47
CA ASP A 93 0.55 8.49 11.74
C ASP A 93 -0.49 7.47 11.27
N PHE A 94 -0.28 6.85 10.10
CA PHE A 94 -1.11 5.73 9.64
C PHE A 94 -1.08 4.59 10.66
N HIS A 95 0.12 4.14 11.04
CA HIS A 95 0.30 3.05 12.01
C HIS A 95 -0.38 3.36 13.35
N ARG A 96 -0.12 4.55 13.92
CA ARG A 96 -0.68 4.98 15.20
C ARG A 96 -2.21 5.11 15.15
N THR A 97 -2.74 5.69 14.06
CA THR A 97 -4.19 5.87 13.90
C THR A 97 -4.88 4.52 13.75
N ALA A 98 -4.29 3.57 13.02
CA ALA A 98 -4.83 2.23 12.89
C ALA A 98 -4.95 1.51 14.23
N HIS A 99 -3.89 1.52 15.05
CA HIS A 99 -3.93 0.94 16.39
C HIS A 99 -4.96 1.65 17.25
N LYS A 100 -4.94 2.99 17.32
CA LYS A 100 -5.88 3.78 18.12
C LYS A 100 -7.35 3.41 17.80
N LEU A 101 -7.71 3.35 16.52
CA LEU A 101 -9.09 3.07 16.10
C LEU A 101 -9.48 1.62 16.33
N MET A 102 -8.56 0.67 16.11
CA MET A 102 -8.81 -0.75 16.40
C MET A 102 -8.98 -1.02 17.90
N TYR A 103 -8.14 -0.43 18.76
CA TYR A 103 -8.30 -0.55 20.22
C TYR A 103 -9.61 0.10 20.69
N ARG A 104 -9.94 1.30 20.19
CA ARG A 104 -11.23 1.94 20.50
C ARG A 104 -12.42 1.07 20.06
N LEU A 105 -12.32 0.40 18.92
CA LEU A 105 -13.35 -0.53 18.45
C LEU A 105 -13.47 -1.74 19.39
N CYS A 106 -12.35 -2.30 19.81
CA CYS A 106 -12.32 -3.41 20.75
C CYS A 106 -12.96 -3.00 22.09
N ASP A 107 -12.60 -1.84 22.63
CA ASP A 107 -13.15 -1.34 23.89
C ASP A 107 -14.67 -1.11 23.81
N GLN A 108 -15.14 -0.44 22.75
CA GLN A 108 -16.56 -0.12 22.60
C GLN A 108 -17.45 -1.37 22.46
N TYR A 109 -16.93 -2.43 21.85
CA TYR A 109 -17.66 -3.67 21.59
C TYR A 109 -17.24 -4.83 22.50
N ASN A 110 -16.43 -4.56 23.52
CA ASN A 110 -15.87 -5.55 24.45
C ASN A 110 -15.24 -6.76 23.72
N LEU A 111 -14.40 -6.46 22.72
CA LEU A 111 -13.64 -7.43 21.96
C LEU A 111 -12.23 -7.54 22.54
N GLU A 112 -11.63 -8.71 22.36
CA GLU A 112 -10.22 -8.91 22.70
C GLU A 112 -9.35 -8.48 21.50
N PRO A 113 -8.40 -7.52 21.69
CA PRO A 113 -7.46 -7.15 20.63
C PRO A 113 -6.65 -8.36 20.17
N GLY A 114 -6.46 -8.47 18.86
CA GLY A 114 -5.76 -9.58 18.22
C GLY A 114 -6.56 -10.88 18.08
N ASN A 115 -7.73 -10.99 18.71
CA ASN A 115 -8.62 -12.12 18.56
C ASN A 115 -9.54 -11.92 17.34
N GLN A 116 -9.06 -12.36 16.17
CA GLN A 116 -9.82 -12.31 14.93
C GLN A 116 -11.24 -12.90 15.07
N PRO A 117 -11.44 -14.12 15.59
CA PRO A 117 -12.78 -14.65 15.81
C PRO A 117 -13.72 -13.69 16.53
N HIS A 118 -13.27 -12.96 17.56
CA HIS A 118 -14.08 -11.96 18.26
C HIS A 118 -14.48 -10.79 17.35
N VAL A 119 -13.54 -10.24 16.59
CA VAL A 119 -13.85 -9.18 15.62
C VAL A 119 -14.80 -9.70 14.52
N HIS A 120 -14.64 -10.94 14.08
CA HIS A 120 -15.52 -11.59 13.11
C HIS A 120 -16.94 -11.86 13.64
N GLN A 121 -17.17 -11.88 14.96
CA GLN A 121 -18.53 -11.96 15.53
C GLN A 121 -19.37 -10.73 15.16
N LEU A 122 -18.74 -9.55 15.04
CA LEU A 122 -19.43 -8.35 14.56
C LEU A 122 -19.84 -8.48 13.09
N LYS A 123 -19.12 -9.26 12.27
CA LYS A 123 -19.48 -9.52 10.86
C LYS A 123 -20.68 -10.46 10.71
N ARG A 124 -20.79 -11.48 11.57
CA ARG A 124 -21.89 -12.46 11.53
C ARG A 124 -23.25 -11.83 11.87
N ASN A 125 -23.24 -10.73 12.62
CA ASN A 125 -24.42 -9.92 12.88
C ASN A 125 -24.40 -8.71 11.92
N SER A 126 -25.10 -8.79 10.79
CA SER A 126 -25.07 -7.76 9.73
C SER A 126 -25.29 -6.33 10.24
N HIS A 127 -26.10 -6.15 11.29
CA HIS A 127 -26.35 -4.85 11.93
C HIS A 127 -25.17 -4.30 12.75
N LYS A 128 -24.24 -5.16 13.19
CA LYS A 128 -23.04 -4.79 13.97
C LYS A 128 -21.77 -4.72 13.13
N GLN A 129 -21.85 -5.10 11.86
CA GLN A 129 -20.73 -5.05 10.92
C GLN A 129 -20.30 -3.61 10.60
N ARG A 130 -21.17 -2.63 10.80
CA ARG A 130 -20.89 -1.20 10.65
C ARG A 130 -21.56 -0.42 11.77
N GLY A 131 -20.97 0.70 12.14
CA GLY A 131 -21.56 1.53 13.19
C GLY A 131 -20.73 2.75 13.56
N PRO A 132 -21.24 3.59 14.48
CA PRO A 132 -20.46 4.67 15.07
C PRO A 132 -19.33 4.11 15.94
N LEU A 133 -18.25 4.86 16.02
CA LEU A 133 -17.13 4.64 16.93
C LEU A 133 -16.90 5.94 17.69
N GLY A 134 -17.52 6.02 18.88
CA GLY A 134 -17.81 7.26 19.60
C GLY A 134 -18.50 8.33 18.73
N THR A 135 -18.10 9.59 18.89
CA THR A 135 -18.85 10.74 18.33
C THR A 135 -18.43 11.12 16.90
N ASP A 136 -17.18 10.83 16.54
CA ASP A 136 -16.51 11.42 15.37
C ASP A 136 -16.18 10.39 14.29
N TRP A 137 -16.07 9.10 14.62
CA TRP A 137 -15.74 8.05 13.68
C TRP A 137 -16.91 7.11 13.41
N THR A 138 -16.87 6.47 12.24
CA THR A 138 -17.60 5.24 11.93
C THR A 138 -16.64 4.15 11.55
N PHE A 139 -17.09 2.91 11.69
CA PHE A 139 -16.37 1.74 11.20
C PHE A 139 -17.25 0.89 10.27
N PHE A 140 -16.61 0.14 9.38
CA PHE A 140 -17.22 -0.91 8.58
C PHE A 140 -16.26 -2.07 8.40
N LEU A 141 -16.65 -3.22 8.94
CA LEU A 141 -15.93 -4.47 8.84
C LEU A 141 -16.23 -5.15 7.50
N HIS A 142 -15.22 -5.40 6.66
CA HIS A 142 -15.39 -6.07 5.36
C HIS A 142 -14.23 -7.05 5.11
N GLY A 143 -14.40 -8.07 4.27
CA GLY A 143 -13.34 -9.05 3.94
C GLY A 143 -12.48 -9.51 5.13
N THR A 144 -11.20 -9.14 5.13
CA THR A 144 -10.22 -9.29 6.24
C THR A 144 -9.77 -7.94 6.82
N SER A 145 -10.54 -6.88 6.63
CA SER A 145 -10.19 -5.51 6.98
C SER A 145 -11.32 -4.78 7.73
N CYS A 146 -11.02 -3.58 8.23
CA CYS A 146 -11.96 -2.65 8.85
C CYS A 146 -11.71 -1.25 8.32
N ALA A 147 -12.68 -0.69 7.61
CA ALA A 147 -12.68 0.70 7.21
C ALA A 147 -13.10 1.58 8.38
N PHE A 148 -12.47 2.74 8.52
CA PHE A 148 -12.82 3.80 9.44
C PHE A 148 -12.94 5.12 8.68
N GLU A 149 -13.93 5.92 9.04
CA GLU A 149 -14.15 7.24 8.46
C GLU A 149 -14.51 8.23 9.55
N ASN A 150 -13.79 9.36 9.59
CA ASN A 150 -14.11 10.47 10.46
C ASN A 150 -15.18 11.34 9.78
N LYS A 151 -16.35 11.45 10.41
CA LYS A 151 -17.49 12.19 9.85
C LYS A 151 -17.30 13.70 9.83
N ILE A 152 -16.37 14.23 10.62
CA ILE A 152 -16.09 15.67 10.73
C ILE A 152 -15.04 16.08 9.71
N THR A 153 -13.96 15.30 9.59
CA THR A 153 -12.80 15.66 8.75
C THR A 153 -12.81 14.97 7.39
N GLY A 154 -13.61 13.92 7.20
CA GLY A 154 -13.55 13.05 6.01
C GLY A 154 -12.32 12.14 5.97
N GLN A 155 -11.52 12.10 7.05
CA GLN A 155 -10.34 11.24 7.12
C GLN A 155 -10.75 9.77 7.01
N PHE A 156 -10.07 9.04 6.13
CA PHE A 156 -10.36 7.64 5.83
C PHE A 156 -9.16 6.76 6.17
N LEU A 157 -9.41 5.59 6.73
CA LEU A 157 -8.39 4.58 7.00
C LEU A 157 -8.98 3.19 6.81
N ASP A 158 -8.26 2.28 6.17
CA ASP A 158 -8.65 0.87 6.11
C ASP A 158 -7.55 0.00 6.71
N VAL A 159 -7.92 -0.82 7.68
CA VAL A 159 -7.00 -1.57 8.54
C VAL A 159 -7.14 -3.05 8.30
N LYS A 160 -6.05 -3.74 7.99
CA LYS A 160 -6.02 -5.21 8.00
C LYS A 160 -6.17 -5.72 9.43
N ILE A 161 -7.13 -6.62 9.64
CA ILE A 161 -7.41 -7.22 10.95
C ILE A 161 -6.94 -8.68 11.03
N CYS A 162 -6.35 -9.20 9.96
CA CYS A 162 -5.89 -10.59 9.84
C CYS A 162 -4.50 -10.88 10.44
N HIS A 163 -3.87 -9.92 11.15
CA HIS A 163 -2.51 -10.06 11.68
C HIS A 163 -2.43 -9.79 13.19
N LYS A 164 -3.21 -10.53 13.99
CA LYS A 164 -3.30 -10.35 15.45
C LYS A 164 -3.44 -8.86 15.80
N THR A 165 -2.50 -8.27 16.54
CA THR A 165 -2.49 -6.88 16.97
C THR A 165 -1.71 -5.94 16.04
N GLN A 166 -1.18 -6.43 14.92
CA GLN A 166 -0.43 -5.64 13.94
C GLN A 166 -1.39 -4.90 12.99
N TYR A 167 -2.01 -3.83 13.48
CA TYR A 167 -3.04 -3.08 12.75
C TYR A 167 -2.50 -2.07 11.73
N GLY A 168 -1.18 -1.91 11.64
CA GLY A 168 -0.52 -0.92 10.76
C GLY A 168 0.05 -1.48 9.47
N VAL A 169 -0.45 -2.62 8.97
CA VAL A 169 0.01 -3.20 7.69
C VAL A 169 -0.23 -2.20 6.57
N ILE A 170 0.83 -1.85 5.85
CA ILE A 170 0.77 -0.89 4.76
C ILE A 170 0.26 -1.57 3.49
N ASP A 171 -0.79 -0.99 2.92
CA ASP A 171 -1.30 -1.28 1.58
C ASP A 171 -1.23 0.00 0.74
N ASN A 172 -0.74 -0.11 -0.50
CA ASN A 172 -0.52 1.05 -1.38
C ASN A 172 -1.78 1.92 -1.53
N TYR A 173 -2.94 1.30 -1.76
CA TYR A 173 -4.17 2.03 -2.01
C TYR A 173 -4.72 2.67 -0.73
N PHE A 174 -4.75 1.91 0.36
CA PHE A 174 -5.33 2.41 1.62
C PHE A 174 -4.45 3.43 2.32
N LEU A 175 -3.12 3.27 2.26
CA LEU A 175 -2.19 4.29 2.76
C LEU A 175 -2.31 5.58 1.94
N ARG A 176 -2.42 5.49 0.61
CA ARG A 176 -2.64 6.67 -0.25
C ARG A 176 -3.90 7.41 0.18
N ARG A 177 -5.02 6.68 0.30
CA ARG A 177 -6.30 7.25 0.70
C ARG A 177 -6.23 7.92 2.08
N PHE A 178 -5.52 7.30 3.02
CA PHE A 178 -5.28 7.91 4.33
C PHE A 178 -4.52 9.24 4.21
N ILE A 179 -3.41 9.26 3.48
CA ILE A 179 -2.59 10.47 3.31
C ILE A 179 -3.38 11.58 2.62
N GLU A 180 -4.13 11.25 1.56
CA GLU A 180 -4.95 12.22 0.80
C GLU A 180 -6.12 12.79 1.61
N THR A 181 -6.63 12.04 2.57
CA THR A 181 -7.75 12.48 3.44
C THR A 181 -7.28 13.03 4.78
N THR A 182 -5.97 13.17 5.00
CA THR A 182 -5.38 13.67 6.24
C THR A 182 -4.66 15.00 5.99
N PRO A 183 -5.26 16.15 6.37
CA PRO A 183 -4.75 17.47 5.99
C PRO A 183 -3.30 17.77 6.42
N THR A 184 -2.84 17.17 7.52
CA THR A 184 -1.45 17.34 8.02
C THR A 184 -0.40 16.74 7.08
N HIS A 185 -0.80 15.95 6.09
CA HIS A 185 0.10 15.29 5.13
C HIS A 185 0.02 15.89 3.72
N ASP A 186 -0.44 17.14 3.56
CA ASP A 186 -0.62 17.82 2.26
C ASP A 186 0.61 17.74 1.34
N LYS A 187 1.84 17.93 1.86
CA LYS A 187 3.06 17.80 1.05
C LYS A 187 3.21 16.41 0.44
N VAL A 188 2.94 15.36 1.22
CA VAL A 188 3.04 13.97 0.77
C VAL A 188 1.87 13.65 -0.17
N SER A 189 0.67 14.17 0.11
CA SER A 189 -0.48 14.06 -0.78
C SER A 189 -0.18 14.67 -2.17
N LYS A 190 0.44 15.85 -2.22
CA LYS A 190 0.89 16.49 -3.48
C LYS A 190 1.95 15.68 -4.21
N LEU A 191 2.86 15.03 -3.48
CA LEU A 191 3.86 14.13 -4.07
C LEU A 191 3.19 12.90 -4.73
N ILE A 192 2.18 12.33 -4.06
CA ILE A 192 1.41 11.20 -4.59
C ILE A 192 0.52 11.61 -5.76
N ALA A 193 -0.10 12.79 -5.67
CA ALA A 193 -0.95 13.38 -6.70
C ALA A 193 -2.07 12.45 -7.22
N GLY A 194 -2.68 11.65 -6.34
CA GLY A 194 -3.73 10.70 -6.74
C GLY A 194 -3.22 9.47 -7.51
N LYS A 195 -1.91 9.29 -7.68
CA LYS A 195 -1.34 8.28 -8.58
C LYS A 195 -0.80 7.07 -7.83
N SER A 196 -1.35 5.89 -8.11
CA SER A 196 -0.94 4.63 -7.47
C SER A 196 0.55 4.33 -7.65
N GLN A 197 1.10 4.64 -8.83
CA GLN A 197 2.51 4.41 -9.15
C GLN A 197 3.46 5.33 -8.38
N ASN A 198 3.02 6.53 -7.98
CA ASN A 198 3.82 7.41 -7.12
C ASN A 198 3.91 6.82 -5.72
N MET A 199 2.80 6.32 -5.18
CA MET A 199 2.80 5.62 -3.89
C MET A 199 3.68 4.37 -3.93
N HIS A 200 3.59 3.58 -5.01
CA HIS A 200 4.46 2.42 -5.21
C HIS A 200 5.94 2.79 -5.17
N LYS A 201 6.36 3.83 -5.90
CA LYS A 201 7.75 4.29 -5.91
C LYS A 201 8.21 4.80 -4.53
N ILE A 202 7.35 5.48 -3.79
CA ILE A 202 7.65 5.92 -2.42
C ILE A 202 7.95 4.70 -1.53
N LEU A 203 7.08 3.70 -1.54
CA LEU A 203 7.20 2.53 -0.68
C LEU A 203 8.39 1.64 -1.08
N SER A 204 8.63 1.42 -2.38
CA SER A 204 9.80 0.67 -2.85
C SER A 204 11.11 1.35 -2.46
N THR A 205 11.17 2.68 -2.57
CA THR A 205 12.32 3.48 -2.14
C THR A 205 12.57 3.34 -0.65
N PHE A 206 11.52 3.43 0.18
CA PHE A 206 11.65 3.32 1.63
C PHE A 206 11.98 1.91 2.11
N LYS A 207 11.50 0.87 1.41
CA LYS A 207 11.91 -0.53 1.60
C LYS A 207 13.42 -0.68 1.36
N ARG A 208 13.93 -0.20 0.22
CA ARG A 208 15.39 -0.24 -0.09
C ARG A 208 16.24 0.54 0.90
N MET A 209 15.73 1.68 1.39
CA MET A 209 16.40 2.46 2.42
C MET A 209 16.36 1.79 3.82
N GLY A 210 15.65 0.68 3.98
CA GLY A 210 15.54 -0.07 5.23
C GLY A 210 14.60 0.56 6.25
N TYR A 211 13.72 1.46 5.83
CA TYR A 211 12.64 2.01 6.68
C TYR A 211 11.42 1.10 6.69
N LEU A 212 11.25 0.29 5.65
CA LEU A 212 10.17 -0.68 5.57
C LEU A 212 10.73 -2.10 5.48
N ILE A 213 10.09 -3.02 6.20
CA ILE A 213 10.33 -4.46 6.07
C ILE A 213 9.09 -5.12 5.48
N GLU A 214 9.34 -6.07 4.58
CA GLU A 214 8.32 -6.94 4.03
C GLU A 214 8.39 -8.30 4.73
N GLU A 215 7.28 -8.72 5.32
CA GLU A 215 7.14 -10.04 5.92
C GLU A 215 6.10 -10.83 5.15
N VAL A 216 6.31 -12.15 5.08
CA VAL A 216 5.28 -13.07 4.60
C VAL A 216 4.43 -13.48 5.78
N ASP A 217 3.10 -13.54 5.60
CA ASP A 217 2.25 -14.08 6.65
C ASP A 217 2.60 -15.56 6.96
N ALA A 218 2.04 -16.09 8.05
CA ALA A 218 2.32 -17.46 8.51
C ALA A 218 1.96 -18.56 7.49
N PHE A 219 1.27 -18.21 6.40
CA PHE A 219 0.85 -19.11 5.36
C PHE A 219 1.57 -18.85 4.01
N GLY A 220 2.52 -17.92 3.97
CA GLY A 220 3.28 -17.57 2.77
C GLY A 220 2.48 -16.82 1.70
N ASN A 221 1.30 -16.28 2.05
CA ASN A 221 0.29 -15.82 1.10
C ASN A 221 0.21 -14.29 0.95
N TYR A 222 0.59 -13.54 1.98
CA TYR A 222 0.51 -12.07 1.97
C TYR A 222 1.85 -11.44 2.28
N GLN A 223 2.27 -10.50 1.44
CA GLN A 223 3.36 -9.56 1.72
C GLN A 223 2.82 -8.43 2.61
N LEU A 224 3.41 -8.29 3.78
CA LEU A 224 3.04 -7.32 4.81
C LEU A 224 4.16 -6.31 4.94
N LEU A 225 3.85 -5.04 4.72
CA LEU A 225 4.83 -3.98 4.78
C LEU A 225 4.69 -3.22 6.11
N TYR A 226 5.78 -3.13 6.87
CA TYR A 226 5.84 -2.51 8.20
C TYR A 226 6.96 -1.49 8.31
N LEU A 227 6.81 -0.52 9.22
CA LEU A 227 7.90 0.33 9.67
C LEU A 227 8.94 -0.50 10.44
N THR A 228 10.22 -0.23 10.20
CA THR A 228 11.34 -0.77 10.99
C THR A 228 11.67 0.14 12.18
N GLU A 229 12.42 -0.36 13.17
CA GLU A 229 12.95 0.47 14.28
C GLU A 229 13.76 1.68 13.78
N LYS A 230 14.43 1.55 12.63
CA LYS A 230 15.15 2.66 11.98
C LYS A 230 14.24 3.86 11.67
N SER A 231 12.94 3.61 11.46
CA SER A 231 11.94 4.64 11.19
C SER A 231 11.67 5.50 12.42
N ASP A 232 11.68 4.89 13.61
CA ASP A 232 11.42 5.60 14.88
C ASP A 232 12.55 6.59 15.22
N TYR A 233 13.80 6.27 14.86
CA TYR A 233 14.96 7.15 15.06
C TYR A 233 15.13 8.25 14.00
N ALA A 234 14.32 8.23 12.94
CA ALA A 234 14.46 9.13 11.80
C ALA A 234 13.44 10.29 11.78
N LEU A 235 12.51 10.30 12.75
CA LEU A 235 11.59 11.39 13.06
C LEU A 235 12.24 12.39 14.01
#